data_AF-A0A2G2XNL5-F1
#
_entry.id   AF-A0A2G2XNL5-F1
#
_cell.length_a   1.000
_cell.length_b   1.000
_cell.length_c   1.000
_cell.angle_alpha   90.00
_cell.angle_beta   90.00
_cell.angle_gamma   90.00
#
_symmetry.space_group_name_H-M   'P 1'
#
loop_
_entity.id
_entity.type
_entity.pdbx_description
1 polymer ?
#
loop_
_entity_poly.entity_id
_entity_poly.type
_entity_poly.pdbx_seq_one_letter_code
_entity_poly.pdbx_strand_id
1 'polypeptide(L)'
;MASEEQLSAIKIDMDTIEVSNLNRQFLFRQKHVGQSKAKVAREAVLKFKPDIKITPYHANVKDPEFNVDFFKQFNVVLNGLDNLDARRHVNRLCLASGVPLVESGTTGFLGQVTVHVKGKTECYECQPKPAPKTYPVCTITSTPTKFVHCIVWAKDLLFAKLFGNKNQENDLNVRSTDASSSSEHTEDVFEHRVDEDVEQYGRRIFDHVFGYNIEVALRNEETWKNRNKPRPVYTRDALPPRPIEQNGNKDKASNTGDPSSVSAMASLGLKNPQDLWSLRENSEVFLEALRLFFLKREKEIGQLGFDKDDQLAVEFVTSAANIRATSFGIPLHSLFEAKGIAGNIVHAVATTNAIIAGLIVLEAMKVLQNDVKSYRMTYCLEHPSRKMLLMPVEPFEPNKSCYVCSETPLTLEINTHRSKLRDFVEKIVKAKLGMSLPLIMHGVALLYEVGDDLEEDEVANYAANLDKVLSELPSPVTGGTILTVEDLQQELKCSINIKHREEFDEEKEPDGMVLSGWTPALATEKNKTSDNGPSSSNASQTVPLEPEDDDEIEIILKDPEILSAGKKRKSTDISVAADSEISSVTGAMLTKSKVEADDSHSDVMVDGNLDTNKKKRVQ
;
A
#
# COMPACT_ATOMS: atom_id res chain seq x y z
N MET A 1 -47.41 15.53 10.50
CA MET A 1 -46.11 15.51 11.20
C MET A 1 -45.18 14.66 10.37
N ALA A 2 -44.14 15.22 9.77
CA ALA A 2 -42.97 14.43 9.45
C ALA A 2 -42.24 14.16 10.77
N SER A 3 -41.75 12.95 10.99
CA SER A 3 -40.73 12.70 12.01
C SER A 3 -39.46 13.44 11.60
N GLU A 4 -38.82 14.16 12.53
CA GLU A 4 -37.46 14.62 12.30
C GLU A 4 -36.55 13.38 12.25
N GLU A 5 -36.13 13.00 11.04
CA GLU A 5 -35.21 11.87 10.83
C GLU A 5 -33.83 12.26 11.38
N GLN A 6 -33.62 11.95 12.66
CA GLN A 6 -32.38 12.23 13.37
C GLN A 6 -31.21 11.54 12.65
N LEU A 7 -30.26 12.35 12.15
CA LEU A 7 -29.08 11.85 11.45
C LEU A 7 -28.34 10.82 12.31
N SER A 8 -28.38 9.58 11.83
CA SER A 8 -27.73 8.42 12.45
C SER A 8 -26.56 7.98 11.58
N ALA A 9 -25.39 7.89 12.19
CA ALA A 9 -24.16 7.44 11.54
C ALA A 9 -23.53 6.30 12.36
N ILE A 10 -22.85 5.39 11.67
CA ILE A 10 -22.03 4.35 12.29
C ILE A 10 -20.58 4.59 11.87
N LYS A 11 -19.64 4.50 12.82
CA LYS A 11 -18.21 4.49 12.53
C LYS A 11 -17.60 3.20 13.04
N ILE A 12 -16.96 2.46 12.14
CA ILE A 12 -16.13 1.28 12.43
C ILE A 12 -14.66 1.72 12.26
N ASP A 13 -13.78 1.30 13.18
CA ASP A 13 -12.35 1.61 13.17
C ASP A 13 -11.63 0.62 14.11
N MET A 14 -10.75 -0.24 13.57
CA MET A 14 -10.08 -1.27 14.36
C MET A 14 -8.92 -0.75 15.22
N ASP A 15 -8.46 0.48 14.97
CA ASP A 15 -7.21 0.99 15.53
C ASP A 15 -7.38 1.82 16.80
N THR A 16 -6.28 1.88 17.56
CA THR A 16 -6.06 2.90 18.59
C THR A 16 -5.30 4.11 18.03
N ILE A 17 -5.38 5.25 18.74
CA ILE A 17 -4.76 6.51 18.32
C ILE A 17 -3.27 6.51 18.64
N GLU A 18 -2.45 6.87 17.65
CA GLU A 18 -1.01 7.06 17.80
C GLU A 18 -0.62 8.54 17.75
N VAL A 19 0.61 8.85 18.22
CA VAL A 19 1.24 10.17 17.99
C VAL A 19 1.40 10.45 16.50
N SER A 20 1.71 9.42 15.69
CA SER A 20 1.86 9.49 14.23
C SER A 20 0.62 10.05 13.52
N ASN A 21 -0.56 9.92 14.13
CA ASN A 21 -1.85 10.27 13.55
C ASN A 21 -2.18 11.77 13.71
N LEU A 22 -1.61 12.41 14.73
CA LEU A 22 -2.08 13.71 15.24
C LEU A 22 -1.83 14.89 14.28
N ASN A 23 -0.94 14.73 13.29
CA ASN A 23 -0.68 15.74 12.26
C ASN A 23 -1.84 15.94 11.27
N ARG A 24 -2.75 14.96 11.14
CA ARG A 24 -3.83 14.96 10.14
C ARG A 24 -5.19 14.52 10.66
N GLN A 25 -5.26 13.76 11.76
CA GLN A 25 -6.52 13.28 12.34
C GLN A 25 -7.01 14.26 13.43
N PHE A 26 -7.53 15.41 12.99
CA PHE A 26 -7.79 16.61 13.81
C PHE A 26 -8.79 16.45 14.99
N LEU A 27 -9.50 15.32 15.10
CA LEU A 27 -10.34 14.99 16.26
C LEU A 27 -9.50 14.51 17.47
N PHE A 28 -8.26 14.08 17.24
CA PHE A 28 -7.41 13.43 18.24
C PHE A 28 -6.40 14.40 18.86
N ARG A 29 -5.90 14.06 20.05
CA ARG A 29 -4.98 14.88 20.87
C ARG A 29 -4.02 13.93 21.61
N GLN A 30 -2.88 14.44 22.08
CA GLN A 30 -1.88 13.64 22.81
C GLN A 30 -2.48 12.80 23.96
N LYS A 31 -3.46 13.35 24.70
CA LYS A 31 -4.14 12.66 25.81
C LYS A 31 -5.10 11.54 25.38
N HIS A 32 -5.30 11.30 24.08
CA HIS A 32 -6.13 10.23 23.53
C HIS A 32 -5.28 9.07 22.96
N VAL A 33 -3.95 9.17 22.99
CA VAL A 33 -3.07 8.11 22.47
C VAL A 33 -3.31 6.80 23.23
N GLY A 34 -3.34 5.68 22.50
CA GLY A 34 -3.71 4.35 23.01
C GLY A 34 -5.21 4.10 23.15
N GLN A 35 -6.09 5.07 22.82
CA GLN A 35 -7.54 4.91 22.86
C GLN A 35 -8.12 4.66 21.46
N SER A 36 -9.25 3.94 21.37
CA SER A 36 -9.94 3.63 20.11
C SER A 36 -10.26 4.88 19.26
N LYS A 37 -9.83 4.87 18.00
CA LYS A 37 -10.13 5.93 17.01
C LYS A 37 -11.63 6.10 16.75
N ALA A 38 -12.45 5.04 16.87
CA ALA A 38 -13.91 5.14 16.73
C ALA A 38 -14.56 5.87 17.92
N LYS A 39 -14.24 5.42 19.14
CA LYS A 39 -14.88 5.92 20.38
C LYS A 39 -14.53 7.40 20.63
N VAL A 40 -13.25 7.76 20.51
CA VAL A 40 -12.79 9.14 20.70
C VAL A 40 -13.32 10.07 19.59
N ALA A 41 -13.49 9.59 18.35
CA ALA A 41 -14.06 10.40 17.28
C ALA A 41 -15.52 10.78 17.58
N ARG A 42 -16.36 9.83 18.02
CA ARG A 42 -17.72 10.13 18.52
C ARG A 42 -17.68 11.19 19.61
N GLU A 43 -16.86 10.98 20.64
CA GLU A 43 -16.75 11.92 21.75
C GLU A 43 -16.26 13.31 21.32
N ALA A 44 -15.42 13.41 20.30
CA ALA A 44 -14.96 14.69 19.77
C ALA A 44 -16.09 15.43 19.03
N VAL A 45 -16.90 14.72 18.22
CA VAL A 45 -18.01 15.32 17.45
C VAL A 45 -19.17 15.72 18.36
N LEU A 46 -19.56 14.88 19.32
CA LEU A 46 -20.68 15.19 20.24
C LEU A 46 -20.45 16.44 21.12
N LYS A 47 -19.21 16.91 21.24
CA LYS A 47 -18.88 18.18 21.94
C LYS A 47 -19.29 19.43 21.15
N PHE A 48 -19.43 19.34 19.82
CA PHE A 48 -19.83 20.47 18.96
C PHE A 48 -21.12 20.23 18.16
N LYS A 49 -21.61 18.99 18.11
CA LYS A 49 -22.95 18.65 17.60
C LYS A 49 -23.57 17.54 18.47
N PRO A 50 -24.25 17.87 19.58
CA PRO A 50 -24.76 16.87 20.52
C PRO A 50 -25.90 15.99 19.95
N ASP A 51 -26.68 16.55 19.03
CA ASP A 51 -27.99 16.00 18.65
C ASP A 51 -27.95 14.90 17.57
N ILE A 52 -26.75 14.47 17.14
CA ILE A 52 -26.58 13.38 16.17
C ILE A 52 -26.35 12.04 16.86
N LYS A 53 -26.88 10.97 16.26
CA LYS A 53 -26.67 9.61 16.75
C LYS A 53 -25.42 9.02 16.08
N ILE A 54 -24.37 8.74 16.85
CA ILE A 54 -23.18 8.02 16.37
C ILE A 54 -23.00 6.72 17.16
N THR A 55 -22.97 5.59 16.48
CA THR A 55 -22.56 4.29 17.05
C THR A 55 -21.09 4.00 16.68
N PRO A 56 -20.17 3.88 17.67
CA PRO A 56 -18.75 3.62 17.41
C PRO A 56 -18.37 2.16 17.67
N TYR A 57 -17.91 1.46 16.64
CA TYR A 57 -17.36 0.10 16.75
C TYR A 57 -15.84 0.16 16.75
N HIS A 58 -15.22 -0.56 17.70
CA HIS A 58 -13.76 -0.77 17.74
C HIS A 58 -13.51 -2.23 17.39
N ALA A 59 -13.56 -2.49 16.08
CA ALA A 59 -13.68 -3.80 15.46
C ALA A 59 -13.17 -3.70 14.02
N ASN A 60 -12.83 -4.83 13.40
CA ASN A 60 -12.46 -4.91 12.00
C ASN A 60 -13.74 -4.99 11.15
N VAL A 61 -13.79 -4.26 10.03
CA VAL A 61 -14.97 -4.32 9.13
C VAL A 61 -15.18 -5.72 8.51
N LYS A 62 -14.19 -6.61 8.59
CA LYS A 62 -14.27 -8.03 8.22
C LYS A 62 -14.87 -8.95 9.30
N ASP A 63 -15.13 -8.44 10.51
CA ASP A 63 -15.69 -9.27 11.59
C ASP A 63 -17.12 -9.73 11.23
N PRO A 64 -17.53 -11.00 11.48
CA PRO A 64 -18.79 -11.56 10.96
C PRO A 64 -20.10 -10.84 11.36
N GLU A 65 -20.07 -9.94 12.36
CA GLU A 65 -21.22 -9.10 12.70
C GLU A 65 -21.56 -8.05 11.62
N PHE A 66 -20.62 -7.69 10.75
CA PHE A 66 -20.78 -6.66 9.71
C PHE A 66 -21.22 -7.22 8.35
N ASN A 67 -22.08 -8.25 8.37
CA ASN A 67 -22.57 -8.95 7.18
C ASN A 67 -23.51 -8.11 6.28
N VAL A 68 -24.02 -8.72 5.21
CA VAL A 68 -24.93 -8.07 4.24
C VAL A 68 -26.20 -7.47 4.87
N ASP A 69 -26.76 -8.07 5.93
CA ASP A 69 -27.94 -7.52 6.61
C ASP A 69 -27.58 -6.31 7.48
N PHE A 70 -26.38 -6.29 8.08
CA PHE A 70 -25.83 -5.07 8.69
C PHE A 70 -25.64 -3.97 7.65
N PHE A 71 -25.16 -4.29 6.44
CA PHE A 71 -24.99 -3.29 5.38
C PHE A 71 -26.33 -2.76 4.82
N LYS A 72 -27.37 -3.59 4.67
CA LYS A 72 -28.72 -3.19 4.20
C LYS A 72 -29.38 -2.09 5.04
N GLN A 73 -28.91 -1.81 6.26
CA GLN A 73 -29.48 -0.75 7.11
C GLN A 73 -29.09 0.67 6.65
N PHE A 74 -28.12 0.83 5.73
CA PHE A 74 -27.58 2.13 5.33
C PHE A 74 -28.12 2.61 3.97
N ASN A 75 -28.32 3.91 3.83
CA ASN A 75 -28.64 4.54 2.53
C ASN A 75 -27.40 4.78 1.65
N VAL A 76 -26.22 4.87 2.27
CA VAL A 76 -24.91 5.08 1.61
C VAL A 76 -23.78 4.64 2.56
N VAL A 77 -22.72 4.05 2.02
CA VAL A 77 -21.47 3.74 2.74
C VAL A 77 -20.36 4.66 2.24
N LEU A 78 -19.50 5.13 3.15
CA LEU A 78 -18.41 6.08 2.84
C LEU A 78 -17.06 5.45 3.25
N ASN A 79 -16.20 5.13 2.30
CA ASN A 79 -14.89 4.52 2.59
C ASN A 79 -13.83 5.58 2.89
N GLY A 80 -13.24 5.46 4.09
CA GLY A 80 -12.04 6.18 4.54
C GLY A 80 -10.91 5.22 4.94
N LEU A 81 -10.84 4.06 4.25
CA LEU A 81 -9.87 2.99 4.49
C LEU A 81 -8.52 3.30 3.83
N ASP A 82 -7.46 2.63 4.27
CA ASP A 82 -6.09 2.78 3.75
C ASP A 82 -5.62 1.56 2.94
N ASN A 83 -5.93 0.35 3.40
CA ASN A 83 -5.55 -0.92 2.81
C ASN A 83 -6.47 -1.36 1.65
N LEU A 84 -6.00 -2.31 0.84
CA LEU A 84 -6.74 -2.82 -0.32
C LEU A 84 -7.77 -3.89 0.04
N ASP A 85 -7.48 -4.74 1.04
CA ASP A 85 -8.29 -5.92 1.39
C ASP A 85 -9.65 -5.52 1.96
N ALA A 86 -9.67 -4.64 2.98
CA ALA A 86 -10.90 -4.12 3.55
C ALA A 86 -11.73 -3.33 2.52
N ARG A 87 -11.10 -2.62 1.57
CA ARG A 87 -11.82 -1.97 0.45
C ARG A 87 -12.50 -2.98 -0.47
N ARG A 88 -11.83 -4.09 -0.83
CA ARG A 88 -12.46 -5.18 -1.61
C ARG A 88 -13.63 -5.79 -0.85
N HIS A 89 -13.46 -6.08 0.44
CA HIS A 89 -14.51 -6.63 1.29
C HIS A 89 -15.74 -5.69 1.37
N VAL A 90 -15.55 -4.40 1.67
CA VAL A 90 -16.64 -3.41 1.69
C VAL A 90 -17.28 -3.22 0.31
N ASN A 91 -16.48 -3.22 -0.78
CA ASN A 91 -17.01 -3.21 -2.14
C ASN A 91 -17.94 -4.40 -2.42
N ARG A 92 -17.53 -5.61 -2.03
CA ARG A 92 -18.32 -6.85 -2.19
C ARG A 92 -19.61 -6.80 -1.37
N LEU A 93 -19.54 -6.41 -0.10
CA LEU A 93 -20.74 -6.26 0.77
C LEU A 93 -21.70 -5.17 0.29
N CYS A 94 -21.21 -4.03 -0.21
CA CYS A 94 -22.05 -3.00 -0.83
C CYS A 94 -22.73 -3.49 -2.11
N LEU A 95 -22.02 -4.26 -2.96
CA LEU A 95 -22.62 -4.91 -4.13
C LEU A 95 -23.64 -5.99 -3.75
N ALA A 96 -23.41 -6.76 -2.70
CA ALA A 96 -24.34 -7.81 -2.25
C ALA A 96 -25.60 -7.21 -1.62
N SER A 97 -25.45 -6.26 -0.69
CA SER A 97 -26.56 -5.52 -0.06
C SER A 97 -27.31 -4.57 -1.01
N GLY A 98 -26.67 -4.13 -2.10
CA GLY A 98 -27.23 -3.16 -3.06
C GLY A 98 -27.08 -1.71 -2.65
N VAL A 99 -26.32 -1.43 -1.57
CA VAL A 99 -26.12 -0.08 -1.02
C VAL A 99 -25.02 0.68 -1.79
N PRO A 100 -25.26 1.94 -2.20
CA PRO A 100 -24.23 2.78 -2.82
C PRO A 100 -22.98 2.98 -1.94
N LEU A 101 -21.80 2.87 -2.54
CA LEU A 101 -20.51 3.12 -1.90
C LEU A 101 -19.85 4.36 -2.50
N VAL A 102 -19.45 5.32 -1.65
CA VAL A 102 -18.54 6.40 -2.02
C VAL A 102 -17.13 6.00 -1.58
N GLU A 103 -16.26 5.76 -2.55
CA GLU A 103 -14.86 5.33 -2.34
C GLU A 103 -13.91 6.52 -2.43
N SER A 104 -12.79 6.48 -1.69
CA SER A 104 -11.83 7.57 -1.65
C SER A 104 -10.39 7.14 -1.37
N GLY A 105 -9.44 8.01 -1.75
CA GLY A 105 -8.04 7.86 -1.41
C GLY A 105 -7.26 9.17 -1.49
N THR A 106 -6.12 9.20 -0.82
CA THR A 106 -5.17 10.33 -0.79
C THR A 106 -3.74 9.81 -0.73
N THR A 107 -2.83 10.49 -1.45
CA THR A 107 -1.39 10.25 -1.44
C THR A 107 -0.69 11.59 -1.67
N GLY A 108 -0.01 12.12 -0.65
CA GLY A 108 0.61 13.45 -0.70
C GLY A 108 -0.42 14.55 -0.97
N PHE A 109 -0.26 15.23 -2.10
CA PHE A 109 -1.19 16.26 -2.60
C PHE A 109 -2.25 15.69 -3.57
N LEU A 110 -2.11 14.43 -3.99
CA LEU A 110 -3.04 13.73 -4.85
C LEU A 110 -4.17 13.08 -4.04
N GLY A 111 -5.33 12.88 -4.69
CA GLY A 111 -6.40 12.07 -4.15
C GLY A 111 -7.57 11.91 -5.13
N GLN A 112 -8.57 11.12 -4.74
CA GLN A 112 -9.74 10.87 -5.58
C GLN A 112 -10.99 10.54 -4.75
N VAL A 113 -12.16 10.82 -5.32
CA VAL A 113 -13.47 10.33 -4.88
C VAL A 113 -14.23 9.75 -6.06
N THR A 114 -14.94 8.64 -5.87
CA THR A 114 -15.83 8.04 -6.88
C THR A 114 -17.05 7.37 -6.22
N VAL A 115 -18.07 7.05 -7.02
CA VAL A 115 -19.33 6.45 -6.55
C VAL A 115 -19.57 5.11 -7.26
N HIS A 116 -19.56 4.03 -6.48
CA HIS A 116 -19.83 2.67 -6.94
C HIS A 116 -21.29 2.29 -6.65
N VAL A 117 -22.05 1.99 -7.70
CA VAL A 117 -23.46 1.55 -7.62
C VAL A 117 -23.70 0.37 -8.56
N LYS A 118 -24.15 -0.76 -7.99
CA LYS A 118 -24.41 -2.02 -8.69
C LYS A 118 -25.20 -1.80 -9.99
N GLY A 119 -24.62 -2.23 -11.11
CA GLY A 119 -25.25 -2.16 -12.44
C GLY A 119 -25.40 -0.75 -13.03
N LYS A 120 -24.87 0.31 -12.40
CA LYS A 120 -24.89 1.69 -12.93
C LYS A 120 -23.51 2.26 -13.18
N THR A 121 -22.57 2.02 -12.26
CA THR A 121 -21.17 2.45 -12.38
C THR A 121 -20.24 1.27 -12.12
N GLU A 122 -18.98 1.38 -12.53
CA GLU A 122 -17.95 0.40 -12.18
C GLU A 122 -17.88 0.18 -10.66
N CYS A 123 -17.52 -1.04 -10.24
CA CYS A 123 -17.16 -1.31 -8.85
C CYS A 123 -15.67 -1.04 -8.60
N TYR A 124 -15.24 -1.05 -7.33
CA TYR A 124 -13.84 -0.81 -6.97
C TYR A 124 -12.85 -1.73 -7.72
N GLU A 125 -13.30 -2.95 -8.05
CA GLU A 125 -12.50 -4.04 -8.61
C GLU A 125 -12.66 -4.22 -10.14
N CYS A 126 -13.40 -3.32 -10.81
CA CYS A 126 -13.46 -3.29 -12.28
C CYS A 126 -12.12 -2.97 -12.93
N GLN A 127 -11.33 -2.11 -12.28
CA GLN A 127 -9.99 -1.73 -12.70
C GLN A 127 -8.95 -2.33 -11.74
N PRO A 128 -7.96 -3.08 -12.26
CA PRO A 128 -6.94 -3.70 -11.44
C PRO A 128 -6.08 -2.64 -10.76
N LYS A 129 -5.87 -2.79 -9.44
CA LYS A 129 -4.97 -1.92 -8.69
C LYS A 129 -3.54 -2.47 -8.81
N PRO A 130 -2.49 -1.62 -8.82
CA PRO A 130 -1.11 -2.09 -8.82
C PRO A 130 -0.87 -3.08 -7.67
N ALA A 131 -0.24 -4.22 -7.98
CA ALA A 131 0.22 -5.13 -6.94
C ALA A 131 1.36 -4.49 -6.13
N PRO A 132 1.51 -4.81 -4.83
CA PRO A 132 2.71 -4.45 -4.07
C PRO A 132 3.97 -4.94 -4.79
N LYS A 133 5.03 -4.12 -4.83
CA LYS A 133 6.31 -4.47 -5.48
C LYS A 133 6.95 -5.65 -4.75
N THR A 134 6.80 -6.87 -5.29
CA THR A 134 7.52 -8.06 -4.85
C THR A 134 8.90 -8.11 -5.50
N TYR A 135 9.89 -8.59 -4.75
CA TYR A 135 11.27 -8.73 -5.23
C TYR A 135 11.65 -10.22 -5.27
N PRO A 136 12.36 -10.71 -6.31
CA PRO A 136 12.77 -12.12 -6.36
C PRO A 136 13.64 -12.51 -5.15
N VAL A 137 13.38 -13.69 -4.57
CA VAL A 137 14.09 -14.16 -3.37
C VAL A 137 15.61 -14.12 -3.54
N CYS A 138 16.16 -14.53 -4.69
CA CYS A 138 17.59 -14.47 -4.99
C CYS A 138 18.19 -13.04 -4.99
N THR A 139 17.37 -12.02 -5.32
CA THR A 139 17.72 -10.60 -5.22
C THR A 139 17.67 -10.13 -3.76
N ILE A 140 16.72 -10.63 -2.97
CA ILE A 140 16.62 -10.34 -1.53
C ILE A 140 17.78 -10.99 -0.76
N THR A 141 18.09 -12.26 -0.98
CA THR A 141 19.05 -13.06 -0.21
C THR A 141 20.50 -12.92 -0.66
N SER A 142 20.76 -12.99 -1.97
CA SER A 142 22.13 -13.10 -2.50
C SER A 142 22.65 -11.83 -3.17
N THR A 143 21.80 -11.07 -3.88
CA THR A 143 22.25 -9.94 -4.70
C THR A 143 21.37 -8.68 -4.60
N PRO A 144 21.30 -8.00 -3.43
CA PRO A 144 20.62 -6.73 -3.31
C PRO A 144 21.32 -5.63 -4.15
N THR A 145 20.55 -4.60 -4.53
CA THR A 145 21.02 -3.50 -5.41
C THR A 145 20.39 -2.15 -5.08
N LYS A 146 19.15 -2.12 -4.56
CA LYS A 146 18.52 -0.94 -3.94
C LYS A 146 18.36 -1.16 -2.43
N PHE A 147 18.34 -0.10 -1.63
CA PHE A 147 18.23 -0.18 -0.16
C PHE A 147 16.97 -0.91 0.32
N VAL A 148 15.86 -0.80 -0.41
CA VAL A 148 14.63 -1.58 -0.17
C VAL A 148 14.86 -3.10 -0.17
N HIS A 149 15.82 -3.64 -0.94
CA HIS A 149 16.16 -5.08 -0.89
C HIS A 149 16.84 -5.45 0.45
N CYS A 150 17.60 -4.52 1.06
CA CYS A 150 18.19 -4.70 2.39
C CYS A 150 17.13 -4.60 3.49
N ILE A 151 16.17 -3.68 3.36
CA ILE A 151 15.03 -3.54 4.30
C ILE A 151 14.12 -4.76 4.27
N VAL A 152 13.70 -5.24 3.09
CA VAL A 152 12.89 -6.46 2.94
C VAL A 152 13.62 -7.67 3.54
N TRP A 153 14.92 -7.84 3.26
CA TRP A 153 15.72 -8.90 3.89
C TRP A 153 15.80 -8.77 5.43
N ALA A 154 15.98 -7.55 5.96
CA ALA A 154 16.12 -7.33 7.39
C ALA A 154 14.80 -7.56 8.14
N LYS A 155 13.68 -7.18 7.52
CA LYS A 155 12.32 -7.29 8.05
C LYS A 155 11.73 -8.70 7.89
N ASP A 156 11.64 -9.16 6.66
CA ASP A 156 10.85 -10.33 6.29
C ASP A 156 11.64 -11.65 6.43
N LEU A 157 12.98 -11.58 6.47
CA LEU A 157 13.84 -12.76 6.70
C LEU A 157 14.53 -12.72 8.07
N LEU A 158 15.39 -11.72 8.35
CA LEU A 158 16.21 -11.72 9.57
C LEU A 158 15.40 -11.50 10.86
N PHE A 159 14.58 -10.45 10.94
CA PHE A 159 13.73 -10.19 12.11
C PHE A 159 12.74 -11.34 12.33
N ALA A 160 12.09 -11.82 11.26
CA ALA A 160 11.20 -12.98 11.32
C ALA A 160 11.88 -14.25 11.83
N LYS A 161 13.13 -14.53 11.43
CA LYS A 161 13.90 -15.71 11.89
C LYS A 161 14.35 -15.62 13.36
N LEU A 162 14.63 -14.41 13.87
CA LEU A 162 15.11 -14.17 15.23
C LEU A 162 14.00 -14.00 16.27
N PHE A 163 12.87 -13.41 15.89
CA PHE A 163 11.81 -12.97 16.82
C PHE A 163 10.42 -13.51 16.47
N GLY A 164 10.19 -13.92 15.22
CA GLY A 164 8.93 -14.45 14.73
C GLY A 164 8.73 -15.95 14.97
N ASN A 165 7.73 -16.53 14.30
CA ASN A 165 7.31 -17.91 14.54
C ASN A 165 8.33 -18.93 13.98
N LYS A 166 8.92 -19.73 14.87
CA LYS A 166 9.91 -20.79 14.53
C LYS A 166 9.39 -21.83 13.52
N ASN A 167 8.08 -22.03 13.43
CA ASN A 167 7.47 -23.01 12.53
C ASN A 167 7.26 -22.48 11.10
N GLN A 168 7.61 -21.22 10.82
CA GLN A 168 7.48 -20.61 9.49
C GLN A 168 8.76 -20.82 8.67
N GLU A 169 8.62 -21.34 7.44
CA GLU A 169 9.74 -21.46 6.51
C GLU A 169 10.30 -20.07 6.12
N ASN A 170 11.62 -19.99 5.92
CA ASN A 170 12.33 -18.72 5.76
C ASN A 170 13.59 -18.91 4.90
N ASP A 171 13.75 -18.09 3.86
CA ASP A 171 14.85 -18.17 2.88
C ASP A 171 16.22 -17.68 3.40
N LEU A 172 16.33 -17.29 4.67
CA LEU A 172 17.61 -16.94 5.29
C LEU A 172 18.48 -18.20 5.43
N ASN A 173 19.66 -18.23 4.78
CA ASN A 173 20.57 -19.38 4.70
C ASN A 173 20.82 -20.12 6.04
N VAL A 174 20.06 -21.18 6.33
CA VAL A 174 20.17 -21.96 7.58
C VAL A 174 21.40 -22.89 7.60
N ARG A 175 22.08 -23.09 6.45
CA ARG A 175 23.04 -24.19 6.26
C ARG A 175 24.50 -23.80 6.48
N SER A 176 24.95 -23.92 7.73
CA SER A 176 26.37 -24.20 7.99
C SER A 176 26.76 -25.50 7.28
N THR A 177 27.81 -25.46 6.45
CA THR A 177 28.15 -26.54 5.50
C THR A 177 29.51 -27.20 5.78
N ASP A 178 29.65 -27.80 6.96
CA ASP A 178 30.64 -28.87 7.18
C ASP A 178 30.10 -30.19 6.62
N ALA A 179 30.12 -30.30 5.28
CA ALA A 179 29.60 -31.43 4.52
C ALA A 179 30.51 -32.68 4.57
N SER A 180 30.93 -33.07 5.78
CA SER A 180 31.86 -34.18 6.03
C SER A 180 31.55 -35.00 7.30
N SER A 181 30.60 -34.60 8.15
CA SER A 181 30.18 -35.35 9.34
C SER A 181 28.67 -35.65 9.36
N SER A 182 28.32 -36.93 9.16
CA SER A 182 26.95 -37.43 9.28
C SER A 182 26.57 -37.69 10.75
N SER A 183 25.97 -36.69 11.41
CA SER A 183 25.44 -36.78 12.77
C SER A 183 24.16 -35.95 12.91
N GLU A 184 23.14 -36.51 13.57
CA GLU A 184 21.73 -36.08 13.48
C GLU A 184 21.37 -34.79 14.26
N HIS A 185 22.35 -33.95 14.58
CA HIS A 185 22.15 -32.66 15.27
C HIS A 185 22.96 -31.54 14.61
N THR A 186 22.41 -30.95 13.54
CA THR A 186 22.83 -29.62 13.08
C THR A 186 22.17 -28.55 13.94
N GLU A 187 22.92 -27.93 14.84
CA GLU A 187 22.45 -26.78 15.63
C GLU A 187 22.05 -25.61 14.71
N ASP A 188 20.86 -25.05 14.88
CA ASP A 188 20.45 -23.84 14.17
C ASP A 188 21.22 -22.64 14.74
N VAL A 189 21.94 -21.92 13.88
CA VAL A 189 22.75 -20.75 14.27
C VAL A 189 21.86 -19.63 14.81
N PHE A 190 20.58 -19.59 14.46
CA PHE A 190 19.62 -18.58 14.91
C PHE A 190 18.89 -18.94 16.22
N GLU A 191 19.31 -20.00 16.92
CA GLU A 191 18.84 -20.27 18.28
C GLU A 191 19.81 -19.75 19.36
N HIS A 192 19.24 -19.15 20.39
CA HIS A 192 19.93 -18.72 21.61
C HIS A 192 20.21 -19.95 22.49
N ARG A 193 21.47 -20.18 22.85
CA ARG A 193 21.87 -21.35 23.66
C ARG A 193 21.63 -21.07 25.15
N VAL A 194 21.43 -22.12 25.96
CA VAL A 194 21.12 -21.97 27.39
C VAL A 194 22.30 -21.41 28.19
N ASP A 195 23.53 -21.76 27.81
CA ASP A 195 24.78 -21.34 28.47
C ASP A 195 25.46 -20.12 27.81
N GLU A 196 24.80 -19.46 26.85
CA GLU A 196 25.33 -18.32 26.10
C GLU A 196 24.73 -17.00 26.62
N ASP A 197 25.57 -15.98 26.80
CA ASP A 197 25.08 -14.65 27.16
C ASP A 197 24.50 -13.91 25.94
N VAL A 198 23.51 -13.04 26.16
CA VAL A 198 22.81 -12.29 25.11
C VAL A 198 23.78 -11.44 24.27
N GLU A 199 24.85 -10.90 24.85
CA GLU A 199 25.87 -10.16 24.08
C GLU A 199 26.71 -11.11 23.20
N GLN A 200 27.05 -12.30 23.70
CA GLN A 200 27.76 -13.33 22.93
C GLN A 200 26.89 -13.82 21.76
N TYR A 201 25.62 -14.11 22.04
CA TYR A 201 24.62 -14.48 21.04
C TYR A 201 24.48 -13.40 19.96
N GLY A 202 24.30 -12.13 20.35
CA GLY A 202 24.17 -11.01 19.41
C GLY A 202 25.39 -10.86 18.49
N ARG A 203 26.61 -11.02 19.04
CA ARG A 203 27.85 -11.00 18.25
C ARG A 203 27.98 -12.22 17.34
N ARG A 204 27.57 -13.41 17.79
CA ARG A 204 27.54 -14.64 16.97
C ARG A 204 26.58 -14.52 15.79
N ILE A 205 25.39 -13.95 16.00
CA ILE A 205 24.44 -13.65 14.92
C ILE A 205 25.04 -12.62 13.95
N PHE A 206 25.61 -11.52 14.45
CA PHE A 206 26.25 -10.49 13.61
C PHE A 206 27.33 -11.09 12.70
N ASP A 207 28.29 -11.82 13.28
CA ASP A 207 29.45 -12.39 12.56
C ASP A 207 29.03 -13.50 11.57
N HIS A 208 27.98 -14.25 11.87
CA HIS A 208 27.42 -15.21 10.93
C HIS A 208 26.69 -14.53 9.76
N VAL A 209 25.85 -13.53 10.07
CA VAL A 209 24.92 -12.93 9.10
C VAL A 209 25.60 -11.91 8.17
N PHE A 210 26.46 -11.04 8.71
CA PHE A 210 27.16 -10.00 7.94
C PHE A 210 28.59 -10.40 7.55
N GLY A 211 29.18 -11.37 8.26
CA GLY A 211 30.48 -11.95 7.94
C GLY A 211 30.35 -13.21 7.07
N TYR A 212 30.15 -14.36 7.72
CA TYR A 212 30.20 -15.70 7.10
C TYR A 212 29.27 -15.85 5.89
N ASN A 213 28.01 -15.40 5.98
CA ASN A 213 27.07 -15.52 4.86
C ASN A 213 27.45 -14.67 3.64
N ILE A 214 28.20 -13.57 3.84
CA ILE A 214 28.79 -12.78 2.74
C ILE A 214 30.02 -13.49 2.16
N GLU A 215 30.85 -14.13 2.99
CA GLU A 215 31.96 -14.98 2.51
C GLU A 215 31.46 -16.19 1.70
N VAL A 216 30.37 -16.83 2.12
CA VAL A 216 29.73 -17.92 1.37
C VAL A 216 29.18 -17.41 0.04
N ALA A 217 28.52 -16.25 0.02
CA ALA A 217 28.05 -15.63 -1.22
C ALA A 217 29.20 -15.30 -2.19
N LEU A 218 30.36 -14.86 -1.69
CA LEU A 218 31.57 -14.57 -2.49
C LEU A 218 32.16 -15.81 -3.19
N ARG A 219 31.91 -17.03 -2.69
CA ARG A 219 32.40 -18.28 -3.33
C ARG A 219 31.76 -18.53 -4.71
N ASN A 220 30.59 -17.96 -4.99
CA ASN A 220 29.96 -18.01 -6.31
C ASN A 220 30.60 -16.97 -7.24
N GLU A 221 31.80 -17.27 -7.74
CA GLU A 221 32.58 -16.32 -8.56
C GLU A 221 31.81 -15.83 -9.80
N GLU A 222 30.96 -16.67 -10.40
CA GLU A 222 30.18 -16.35 -11.59
C GLU A 222 29.23 -15.17 -11.37
N THR A 223 28.57 -15.14 -10.20
CA THR A 223 27.64 -14.05 -9.81
C THR A 223 28.35 -12.69 -9.74
N TRP A 224 29.65 -12.69 -9.42
CA TRP A 224 30.44 -11.48 -9.19
C TRP A 224 31.35 -11.09 -10.37
N LYS A 225 31.27 -11.76 -11.53
CA LYS A 225 32.05 -11.39 -12.73
C LYS A 225 31.75 -9.98 -13.21
N ASN A 226 30.46 -9.60 -13.19
CA ASN A 226 29.94 -8.33 -13.72
C ASN A 226 29.25 -7.48 -12.62
N ARG A 227 29.60 -7.67 -11.34
CA ARG A 227 28.95 -7.00 -10.20
C ARG A 227 29.99 -6.61 -9.14
N ASN A 228 29.69 -5.57 -8.35
CA ASN A 228 30.50 -5.21 -7.20
C ASN A 228 30.54 -6.37 -6.20
N LYS A 229 31.74 -6.88 -5.89
CA LYS A 229 31.94 -7.92 -4.88
C LYS A 229 31.59 -7.36 -3.50
N PRO A 230 30.68 -8.01 -2.73
CA PRO A 230 30.37 -7.56 -1.38
C PRO A 230 31.55 -7.75 -0.44
N ARG A 231 31.50 -7.07 0.70
CA ARG A 231 32.53 -7.11 1.75
C ARG A 231 31.93 -7.69 3.02
N PRO A 232 32.48 -8.80 3.56
CA PRO A 232 32.11 -9.30 4.88
C PRO A 232 32.35 -8.22 5.94
N VAL A 233 31.40 -8.09 6.88
CA VAL A 233 31.53 -7.21 8.04
C VAL A 233 31.49 -8.07 9.29
N TYR A 234 32.59 -8.09 10.04
CA TYR A 234 32.68 -8.74 11.34
C TYR A 234 32.64 -7.71 12.48
N THR A 235 32.12 -8.12 13.62
CA THR A 235 31.98 -7.31 14.83
C THR A 235 33.31 -6.70 15.27
N ARG A 236 34.42 -7.46 15.15
CA ARG A 236 35.77 -6.98 15.48
C ARG A 236 36.22 -5.78 14.63
N ASP A 237 35.72 -5.70 13.39
CA ASP A 237 36.13 -4.73 12.36
C ASP A 237 35.19 -3.50 12.37
N ALA A 238 33.91 -3.70 12.70
CA ALA A 238 32.93 -2.63 12.91
C ALA A 238 33.05 -1.96 14.30
N LEU A 239 33.37 -2.74 15.34
CA LEU A 239 33.50 -2.32 16.74
C LEU A 239 34.92 -2.55 17.28
N PRO A 240 35.98 -1.98 16.65
CA PRO A 240 37.34 -2.16 17.14
C PRO A 240 37.50 -1.59 18.56
N PRO A 241 38.32 -2.23 19.43
CA PRO A 241 38.51 -1.80 20.81
C PRO A 241 38.96 -0.34 20.92
N ARG A 242 38.43 0.39 21.90
CA ARG A 242 38.96 1.72 22.25
C ARG A 242 40.43 1.58 22.67
N PRO A 243 41.36 2.44 22.21
CA PRO A 243 42.71 2.47 22.72
C PRO A 243 42.70 2.63 24.25
N ILE A 244 43.57 1.89 24.94
CA ILE A 244 43.72 2.03 26.40
C ILE A 244 44.55 3.30 26.63
N GLU A 245 43.86 4.43 26.80
CA GLU A 245 44.51 5.69 27.17
C GLU A 245 45.12 5.57 28.58
N GLN A 246 46.44 5.42 28.63
CA GLN A 246 47.21 5.50 29.86
C GLN A 246 47.35 6.96 30.32
N ASN A 247 46.24 7.55 30.79
CA ASN A 247 46.30 8.74 31.64
C ASN A 247 45.15 8.78 32.65
N GLY A 248 45.46 9.24 33.86
CA GLY A 248 44.62 9.07 35.04
C GLY A 248 43.44 10.03 35.19
N ASN A 249 42.62 10.23 34.15
CA ASN A 249 41.33 10.93 34.29
C ASN A 249 40.18 9.94 34.13
N LYS A 250 39.33 9.79 35.17
CA LYS A 250 38.14 8.93 35.11
C LYS A 250 36.97 9.66 34.48
N ASP A 251 37.02 9.84 33.16
CA ASP A 251 35.85 10.26 32.40
C ASP A 251 34.75 9.18 32.50
N LYS A 252 33.57 9.59 32.97
CA LYS A 252 32.41 8.71 33.20
C LYS A 252 31.72 8.39 31.87
N ALA A 253 32.40 7.66 31.00
CA ALA A 253 31.91 7.20 29.69
C ALA A 253 31.70 5.67 29.65
N SER A 254 31.26 5.09 30.78
CA SER A 254 30.88 3.68 30.94
C SER A 254 29.61 3.55 31.78
N ASN A 255 28.64 2.79 31.27
CA ASN A 255 27.46 2.24 31.95
C ASN A 255 26.55 3.23 32.72
N THR A 256 25.94 4.17 31.99
CA THR A 256 24.61 4.73 32.36
C THR A 256 23.71 4.94 31.13
N GLY A 257 23.53 3.89 30.31
CA GLY A 257 22.28 3.77 29.56
C GLY A 257 21.15 3.50 30.57
N ASP A 258 20.04 4.23 30.50
CA ASP A 258 18.95 4.07 31.46
C ASP A 258 18.31 2.67 31.32
N PRO A 259 18.34 1.81 32.36
CA PRO A 259 17.70 0.50 32.31
C PRO A 259 16.20 0.55 31.98
N SER A 260 15.53 1.70 32.14
CA SER A 260 14.13 1.89 31.73
C SER A 260 13.95 1.95 30.21
N SER A 261 14.92 2.47 29.46
CA SER A 261 14.81 2.82 28.03
C SER A 261 14.38 1.64 27.13
N VAL A 262 13.32 1.83 26.35
CA VAL A 262 12.77 0.85 25.40
C VAL A 262 13.26 1.04 23.95
N SER A 263 14.20 1.96 23.74
CA SER A 263 14.83 2.26 22.44
C SER A 263 16.35 2.08 22.57
N ALA A 264 16.95 1.36 21.61
CA ALA A 264 18.39 1.19 21.52
C ALA A 264 19.09 2.51 21.13
N MET A 265 18.51 3.24 20.17
CA MET A 265 18.95 4.58 19.78
C MET A 265 19.06 5.50 21.02
N ALA A 266 18.01 5.57 21.83
CA ALA A 266 17.99 6.38 23.05
C ALA A 266 18.96 5.87 24.14
N SER A 267 19.10 4.54 24.30
CA SER A 267 20.05 3.93 25.25
C SER A 267 21.51 4.24 24.90
N LEU A 268 21.84 4.36 23.61
CA LEU A 268 23.16 4.72 23.10
C LEU A 268 23.39 6.25 23.07
N GLY A 269 22.38 7.06 23.40
CA GLY A 269 22.45 8.52 23.42
C GLY A 269 22.31 9.20 22.07
N LEU A 270 21.98 8.45 21.01
CA LEU A 270 21.60 8.96 19.69
C LEU A 270 20.21 9.65 19.79
N LYS A 271 19.99 10.76 19.08
CA LYS A 271 18.85 11.66 19.33
C LYS A 271 18.04 12.08 18.12
N ASN A 272 18.61 12.10 16.92
CA ASN A 272 17.90 12.51 15.71
C ASN A 272 17.67 11.30 14.79
N PRO A 273 16.42 10.88 14.55
CA PRO A 273 16.09 9.81 13.60
C PRO A 273 16.46 10.12 12.14
N GLN A 274 16.81 11.37 11.80
CA GLN A 274 17.25 11.77 10.46
C GLN A 274 18.77 11.73 10.27
N ASP A 275 19.56 11.51 11.33
CA ASP A 275 21.02 11.38 11.19
C ASP A 275 21.37 10.03 10.51
N LEU A 276 22.31 10.06 9.56
CA LEU A 276 22.87 8.84 8.96
C LEU A 276 23.87 8.19 9.93
N TRP A 277 23.47 7.08 10.55
CA TRP A 277 24.34 6.28 11.41
C TRP A 277 25.53 5.70 10.63
N SER A 278 26.74 5.79 11.19
CA SER A 278 27.94 5.13 10.65
C SER A 278 27.88 3.60 10.83
N LEU A 279 28.79 2.86 10.20
CA LEU A 279 28.88 1.39 10.38
C LEU A 279 29.02 0.98 11.85
N ARG A 280 29.75 1.78 12.65
CA ARG A 280 29.87 1.58 14.10
C ARG A 280 28.51 1.75 14.77
N GLU A 281 27.85 2.88 14.57
CA GLU A 281 26.58 3.20 15.25
C GLU A 281 25.46 2.23 14.87
N ASN A 282 25.35 1.81 13.59
CA ASN A 282 24.43 0.75 13.20
C ASN A 282 24.76 -0.57 13.92
N SER A 283 26.05 -0.92 14.08
CA SER A 283 26.46 -2.16 14.76
C SER A 283 26.20 -2.10 16.27
N GLU A 284 26.36 -0.94 16.90
CA GLU A 284 26.02 -0.70 18.31
C GLU A 284 24.49 -0.75 18.51
N VAL A 285 23.70 -0.11 17.62
CA VAL A 285 22.22 -0.18 17.64
C VAL A 285 21.70 -1.60 17.41
N PHE A 286 22.26 -2.35 16.45
CA PHE A 286 21.84 -3.73 16.17
C PHE A 286 21.97 -4.63 17.40
N LEU A 287 23.14 -4.59 18.06
CA LEU A 287 23.42 -5.40 19.25
C LEU A 287 22.58 -4.94 20.45
N GLU A 288 22.42 -3.64 20.68
CA GLU A 288 21.60 -3.12 21.78
C GLU A 288 20.11 -3.38 21.56
N ALA A 289 19.60 -3.30 20.33
CA ALA A 289 18.21 -3.63 20.02
C ALA A 289 17.91 -5.11 20.25
N LEU A 290 18.78 -6.01 19.76
CA LEU A 290 18.70 -7.44 20.04
C LEU A 290 18.75 -7.71 21.55
N ARG A 291 19.68 -7.07 22.28
CA ARG A 291 19.78 -7.20 23.74
C ARG A 291 18.53 -6.74 24.46
N LEU A 292 17.89 -5.64 24.02
CA LEU A 292 16.64 -5.14 24.59
C LEU A 292 15.44 -6.06 24.31
N PHE A 293 15.37 -6.71 23.13
CA PHE A 293 14.36 -7.73 22.86
C PHE A 293 14.45 -8.90 23.85
N PHE A 294 15.63 -9.51 24.00
CA PHE A 294 15.82 -10.63 24.93
C PHE A 294 15.67 -10.20 26.41
N LEU A 295 16.13 -9.01 26.81
CA LEU A 295 16.04 -8.57 28.21
C LEU A 295 14.62 -8.14 28.64
N LYS A 296 13.80 -7.59 27.74
CA LYS A 296 12.51 -6.96 28.09
C LYS A 296 11.29 -7.65 27.48
N ARG A 297 11.45 -8.38 26.38
CA ARG A 297 10.37 -8.91 25.53
C ARG A 297 10.54 -10.39 25.22
N GLU A 298 11.33 -11.11 26.02
CA GLU A 298 11.58 -12.56 25.93
C GLU A 298 10.30 -13.38 25.66
N LYS A 299 9.19 -13.01 26.31
CA LYS A 299 7.88 -13.70 26.23
C LYS A 299 7.14 -13.47 24.91
N GLU A 300 7.55 -12.50 24.11
CA GLU A 300 6.98 -12.19 22.79
C GLU A 300 7.77 -12.88 21.67
N ILE A 301 9.02 -13.29 21.94
CA ILE A 301 9.89 -14.01 20.99
C ILE A 301 9.23 -15.35 20.63
N GLY A 302 9.12 -15.63 19.33
CA GLY A 302 8.31 -16.72 18.79
C GLY A 302 6.96 -16.26 18.23
N GLN A 303 6.55 -15.01 18.47
CA GLN A 303 5.25 -14.46 18.04
C GLN A 303 5.34 -13.05 17.41
N LEU A 304 6.53 -12.45 17.34
CA LEU A 304 6.70 -11.09 16.82
C LEU A 304 6.71 -11.04 15.29
N GLY A 305 5.69 -10.43 14.71
CA GLY A 305 5.77 -9.80 13.39
C GLY A 305 6.43 -8.42 13.49
N PHE A 306 6.96 -7.90 12.37
CA PHE A 306 7.42 -6.52 12.31
C PHE A 306 6.23 -5.56 12.33
N ASP A 307 6.21 -4.63 13.29
CA ASP A 307 5.38 -3.43 13.23
C ASP A 307 6.25 -2.20 12.95
N LYS A 308 5.75 -1.33 12.07
CA LYS A 308 6.38 -0.04 11.73
C LYS A 308 6.31 0.96 12.89
N ASP A 309 5.41 0.77 13.87
CA ASP A 309 5.23 1.67 15.01
C ASP A 309 5.79 1.09 16.34
N ASP A 310 6.30 -0.15 16.29
CA ASP A 310 7.26 -0.67 17.27
C ASP A 310 8.66 -0.05 17.02
N GLN A 311 8.99 0.94 17.85
CA GLN A 311 10.24 1.68 17.76
C GLN A 311 11.49 0.78 17.82
N LEU A 312 11.46 -0.32 18.58
CA LEU A 312 12.61 -1.22 18.72
C LEU A 312 12.78 -2.13 17.49
N ALA A 313 11.67 -2.60 16.93
CA ALA A 313 11.68 -3.37 15.68
C ALA A 313 12.21 -2.53 14.50
N VAL A 314 11.80 -1.27 14.41
CA VAL A 314 12.28 -0.32 13.38
C VAL A 314 13.78 -0.02 13.54
N GLU A 315 14.28 0.19 14.77
CA GLU A 315 15.70 0.40 15.03
C GLU A 315 16.55 -0.84 14.66
N PHE A 316 16.07 -2.05 14.95
CA PHE A 316 16.71 -3.29 14.54
C PHE A 316 16.74 -3.46 13.00
N VAL A 317 15.59 -3.28 12.33
CA VAL A 317 15.50 -3.45 10.87
C VAL A 317 16.34 -2.40 10.13
N THR A 318 16.35 -1.16 10.60
CA THR A 318 17.20 -0.09 10.04
C THR A 318 18.68 -0.42 10.15
N SER A 319 19.14 -0.76 11.36
CA SER A 319 20.56 -1.06 11.60
C SER A 319 21.02 -2.27 10.80
N ALA A 320 20.26 -3.36 10.80
CA ALA A 320 20.53 -4.54 9.98
C ALA A 320 20.57 -4.24 8.47
N ALA A 321 19.62 -3.43 7.97
CA ALA A 321 19.60 -3.03 6.56
C ALA A 321 20.80 -2.15 6.17
N ASN A 322 21.24 -1.23 7.04
CA ASN A 322 22.41 -0.38 6.82
C ASN A 322 23.74 -1.14 6.88
N ILE A 323 23.92 -2.08 7.82
CA ILE A 323 25.12 -2.95 7.85
C ILE A 323 25.20 -3.77 6.55
N ARG A 324 24.06 -4.32 6.11
CA ARG A 324 23.99 -5.04 4.83
C ARG A 324 24.20 -4.13 3.63
N ALA A 325 23.61 -2.94 3.59
CA ALA A 325 23.84 -1.96 2.53
C ALA A 325 25.33 -1.60 2.41
N THR A 326 26.02 -1.39 3.55
CA THR A 326 27.48 -1.22 3.60
C THR A 326 28.22 -2.40 2.96
N SER A 327 27.80 -3.63 3.27
CA SER A 327 28.40 -4.86 2.72
C SER A 327 28.32 -4.92 1.19
N PHE A 328 27.24 -4.44 0.58
CA PHE A 328 27.04 -4.46 -0.89
C PHE A 328 27.40 -3.13 -1.59
N GLY A 329 27.83 -2.10 -0.86
CA GLY A 329 28.15 -0.77 -1.43
C GLY A 329 26.90 0.03 -1.85
N ILE A 330 25.77 -0.20 -1.19
CA ILE A 330 24.50 0.50 -1.39
C ILE A 330 24.44 1.71 -0.44
N PRO A 331 23.89 2.88 -0.85
CA PRO A 331 23.71 4.02 0.03
C PRO A 331 22.93 3.70 1.31
N LEU A 332 23.41 4.21 2.44
CA LEU A 332 22.76 4.09 3.75
C LEU A 332 21.58 5.05 3.84
N HIS A 333 20.60 4.75 4.70
CA HIS A 333 19.45 5.61 4.95
C HIS A 333 19.28 5.84 6.46
N SER A 334 18.65 6.95 6.84
CA SER A 334 18.35 7.28 8.23
C SER A 334 17.23 6.40 8.80
N LEU A 335 17.05 6.42 10.12
CA LEU A 335 15.96 5.72 10.80
C LEU A 335 14.58 6.19 10.31
N PHE A 336 14.46 7.47 9.96
CA PHE A 336 13.23 8.04 9.42
C PHE A 336 12.89 7.48 8.02
N GLU A 337 13.85 7.50 7.10
CA GLU A 337 13.68 6.99 5.73
C GLU A 337 13.48 5.46 5.71
N ALA A 338 14.27 4.74 6.51
CA ALA A 338 14.15 3.29 6.66
C ALA A 338 12.79 2.87 7.24
N LYS A 339 12.23 3.62 8.20
CA LYS A 339 10.83 3.42 8.67
C LYS A 339 9.82 3.65 7.54
N GLY A 340 10.04 4.70 6.73
CA GLY A 340 9.22 4.99 5.54
C GLY A 340 9.15 3.81 4.56
N ILE A 341 10.32 3.26 4.21
CA ILE A 341 10.44 2.12 3.28
C ILE A 341 9.92 0.82 3.91
N ALA A 342 10.28 0.50 5.16
CA ALA A 342 9.89 -0.74 5.82
C ALA A 342 8.38 -0.87 6.04
N GLY A 343 7.74 0.25 6.39
CA GLY A 343 6.30 0.37 6.64
C GLY A 343 5.46 0.78 5.43
N ASN A 344 6.04 0.91 4.22
CA ASN A 344 5.37 1.41 3.02
C ASN A 344 4.57 2.71 3.25
N ILE A 345 5.18 3.69 3.93
CA ILE A 345 4.46 4.87 4.45
C ILE A 345 4.02 5.80 3.30
N VAL A 346 2.71 5.84 3.06
CA VAL A 346 2.07 6.80 2.17
C VAL A 346 2.06 8.18 2.82
N HIS A 347 2.68 9.17 2.17
CA HIS A 347 2.61 10.58 2.58
C HIS A 347 1.15 11.04 2.68
N ALA A 348 0.78 11.74 3.76
CA ALA A 348 -0.61 12.10 4.02
C ALA A 348 -0.73 13.51 4.62
N VAL A 349 -1.29 14.43 3.83
CA VAL A 349 -1.38 15.86 4.14
C VAL A 349 -2.81 16.21 4.61
N ALA A 350 -2.92 16.97 5.71
CA ALA A 350 -4.20 17.28 6.33
C ALA A 350 -5.16 18.07 5.41
N THR A 351 -4.63 18.93 4.54
CA THR A 351 -5.42 19.70 3.55
C THR A 351 -5.98 18.81 2.46
N THR A 352 -5.19 17.90 1.88
CA THR A 352 -5.66 16.91 0.89
C THR A 352 -6.78 16.06 1.47
N ASN A 353 -6.61 15.57 2.71
CA ASN A 353 -7.65 14.81 3.41
C ASN A 353 -8.94 15.62 3.63
N ALA A 354 -8.84 16.93 3.92
CA ALA A 354 -10.00 17.81 4.07
C ALA A 354 -10.72 18.08 2.74
N ILE A 355 -9.99 18.24 1.65
CA ILE A 355 -10.54 18.39 0.29
C ILE A 355 -11.30 17.13 -0.12
N ILE A 356 -10.67 15.96 0.01
CA ILE A 356 -11.30 14.66 -0.31
C ILE A 356 -12.50 14.39 0.60
N ALA A 357 -12.43 14.65 1.91
CA ALA A 357 -13.57 14.51 2.80
C ALA A 357 -14.77 15.41 2.41
N GLY A 358 -14.50 16.64 1.91
CA GLY A 358 -15.54 17.51 1.36
C GLY A 358 -16.19 16.92 0.10
N LEU A 359 -15.39 16.37 -0.82
CA LEU A 359 -15.87 15.71 -2.04
C LEU A 359 -16.70 14.45 -1.74
N ILE A 360 -16.30 13.63 -0.74
CA ILE A 360 -17.09 12.47 -0.28
C ILE A 360 -18.50 12.89 0.12
N VAL A 361 -18.64 13.96 0.91
CA VAL A 361 -19.95 14.47 1.34
C VAL A 361 -20.76 15.01 0.17
N LEU A 362 -20.12 15.69 -0.80
CA LEU A 362 -20.80 16.19 -1.99
C LEU A 362 -21.34 15.06 -2.89
N GLU A 363 -20.58 13.99 -3.13
CA GLU A 363 -21.09 12.84 -3.87
C GLU A 363 -22.16 12.07 -3.06
N ALA A 364 -21.98 11.92 -1.74
CA ALA A 364 -22.98 11.30 -0.86
C ALA A 364 -24.32 12.04 -0.85
N MET A 365 -24.32 13.38 -0.93
CA MET A 365 -25.55 14.16 -1.08
C MET A 365 -26.28 13.86 -2.39
N LYS A 366 -25.56 13.70 -3.51
CA LYS A 366 -26.17 13.29 -4.79
C LYS A 366 -26.73 11.88 -4.73
N VAL A 367 -26.03 10.96 -4.05
CA VAL A 367 -26.49 9.58 -3.81
C VAL A 367 -27.81 9.56 -3.03
N LEU A 368 -27.91 10.33 -1.94
CA LEU A 368 -29.14 10.45 -1.16
C LEU A 368 -30.29 11.13 -1.93
N GLN A 369 -29.96 11.96 -2.92
CA GLN A 369 -30.91 12.54 -3.88
C GLN A 369 -31.22 11.63 -5.07
N ASN A 370 -30.54 10.47 -5.19
CA ASN A 370 -30.58 9.55 -6.34
C ASN A 370 -30.25 10.21 -7.69
N ASP A 371 -29.47 11.31 -7.69
CA ASP A 371 -29.07 12.03 -8.91
C ASP A 371 -27.83 11.40 -9.55
N VAL A 372 -28.04 10.22 -10.11
CA VAL A 372 -27.02 9.42 -10.80
C VAL A 372 -26.34 10.20 -11.94
N LYS A 373 -27.02 11.16 -12.57
CA LYS A 373 -26.47 11.94 -13.70
C LYS A 373 -25.42 12.96 -13.25
N SER A 374 -25.48 13.41 -12.00
CA SER A 374 -24.54 14.37 -11.43
C SER A 374 -23.35 13.72 -10.73
N TYR A 375 -23.32 12.39 -10.55
CA TYR A 375 -22.16 11.68 -9.98
C TYR A 375 -20.89 11.96 -10.78
N ARG A 376 -19.76 12.21 -10.13
CA ARG A 376 -18.48 12.41 -10.81
C ARG A 376 -17.34 11.70 -10.08
N MET A 377 -16.50 11.00 -10.85
CA MET A 377 -15.20 10.59 -10.34
C MET A 377 -14.29 11.81 -10.36
N THR A 378 -13.91 12.32 -9.19
CA THR A 378 -13.18 13.59 -9.07
C THR A 378 -11.78 13.33 -8.56
N TYR A 379 -10.78 13.68 -9.36
CA TYR A 379 -9.36 13.64 -9.01
C TYR A 379 -8.92 15.00 -8.43
N CYS A 380 -8.20 14.98 -7.32
CA CYS A 380 -7.40 16.09 -6.83
C CYS A 380 -5.98 15.92 -7.37
N LEU A 381 -5.52 16.90 -8.14
CA LEU A 381 -4.19 16.94 -8.74
C LEU A 381 -3.26 17.82 -7.88
N GLU A 382 -1.96 17.56 -7.93
CA GLU A 382 -0.95 18.40 -7.28
C GLU A 382 -0.70 19.69 -8.07
N HIS A 383 -0.76 19.62 -9.39
CA HIS A 383 -0.60 20.76 -10.30
C HIS A 383 -1.82 20.90 -11.23
N PRO A 384 -2.32 22.11 -11.54
CA PRO A 384 -3.56 22.28 -12.32
C PRO A 384 -3.45 21.82 -13.79
N SER A 385 -3.98 20.65 -14.12
CA SER A 385 -4.13 20.21 -15.51
C SER A 385 -5.32 20.90 -16.17
N ARG A 386 -5.17 21.37 -17.43
CA ARG A 386 -6.21 22.11 -18.17
C ARG A 386 -6.84 23.29 -17.38
N LYS A 387 -6.06 23.91 -16.48
CA LYS A 387 -6.43 24.96 -15.49
C LYS A 387 -7.34 24.50 -14.33
N MET A 388 -7.44 23.19 -14.08
CA MET A 388 -8.28 22.61 -13.02
C MET A 388 -7.41 21.80 -12.04
N LEU A 389 -7.52 22.10 -10.74
CA LEU A 389 -6.88 21.32 -9.68
C LEU A 389 -7.76 20.13 -9.24
N LEU A 390 -9.09 20.34 -9.23
CA LEU A 390 -10.09 19.30 -9.09
C LEU A 390 -10.63 18.96 -10.48
N MET A 391 -10.40 17.74 -10.94
CA MET A 391 -10.76 17.26 -12.27
C MET A 391 -11.87 16.20 -12.17
N PRO A 392 -13.15 16.59 -12.33
CA PRO A 392 -14.26 15.66 -12.40
C PRO A 392 -14.37 15.04 -13.79
N VAL A 393 -14.45 13.71 -13.85
CA VAL A 393 -14.80 12.94 -15.04
C VAL A 393 -16.11 12.19 -14.81
N GLU A 394 -16.75 11.74 -15.88
CA GLU A 394 -17.95 10.89 -15.76
C GLU A 394 -17.53 9.51 -15.22
N PRO A 395 -18.30 8.91 -14.27
CA PRO A 395 -17.99 7.58 -13.76
C PRO A 395 -18.05 6.53 -14.87
N PHE A 396 -17.11 5.58 -14.87
CA PHE A 396 -17.09 4.50 -15.85
C PHE A 396 -18.27 3.53 -15.66
N GLU A 397 -18.74 2.93 -16.76
CA GLU A 397 -19.75 1.86 -16.74
C GLU A 397 -19.19 0.55 -16.12
N PRO A 398 -20.05 -0.36 -15.62
CA PRO A 398 -19.62 -1.68 -15.16
C PRO A 398 -18.80 -2.45 -16.20
N ASN A 399 -17.56 -2.82 -15.86
CA ASN A 399 -16.70 -3.64 -16.70
C ASN A 399 -17.31 -5.06 -16.84
N LYS A 400 -17.63 -5.46 -18.08
CA LYS A 400 -18.24 -6.75 -18.41
C LYS A 400 -17.30 -7.95 -18.14
N SER A 401 -16.01 -7.69 -17.94
CA SER A 401 -14.99 -8.65 -17.50
C SER A 401 -14.62 -8.49 -16.01
N CYS A 402 -15.49 -7.89 -15.18
CA CYS A 402 -15.28 -7.85 -13.74
C CYS A 402 -16.02 -9.01 -13.05
N TYR A 403 -15.26 -10.01 -12.60
CA TYR A 403 -15.76 -11.18 -11.86
C TYR A 403 -16.47 -10.87 -10.52
N VAL A 404 -16.48 -9.61 -10.09
CA VAL A 404 -17.11 -9.16 -8.83
C VAL A 404 -18.46 -8.47 -9.05
N CYS A 405 -18.66 -7.80 -10.19
CA CYS A 405 -19.91 -7.07 -10.49
C CYS A 405 -20.52 -7.41 -11.85
N SER A 406 -20.04 -8.46 -12.52
CA SER A 406 -20.56 -9.00 -13.77
C SER A 406 -20.75 -10.51 -13.66
N GLU A 407 -21.73 -11.04 -14.38
CA GLU A 407 -22.08 -12.47 -14.41
C GLU A 407 -21.20 -13.29 -15.38
N THR A 408 -20.22 -12.66 -16.01
CA THR A 408 -19.31 -13.29 -16.98
C THR A 408 -18.35 -14.25 -16.28
N PRO A 409 -18.28 -15.53 -16.68
CA PRO A 409 -17.36 -16.49 -16.07
C PRO A 409 -15.90 -16.17 -16.41
N LEU A 410 -15.03 -16.37 -15.41
CA LEU A 410 -13.58 -16.40 -15.58
C LEU A 410 -13.14 -17.61 -16.40
N THR A 411 -11.93 -17.58 -16.96
CA THR A 411 -11.31 -18.74 -17.60
C THR A 411 -9.88 -18.91 -17.09
N LEU A 412 -9.57 -20.07 -16.49
CA LEU A 412 -8.26 -20.42 -15.95
C LEU A 412 -7.57 -21.44 -16.86
N GLU A 413 -6.39 -21.09 -17.39
CA GLU A 413 -5.49 -22.08 -18.00
C GLU A 413 -4.65 -22.74 -16.91
N ILE A 414 -4.64 -24.08 -16.88
CA ILE A 414 -3.98 -24.88 -15.83
C ILE A 414 -3.68 -26.30 -16.33
N ASN A 415 -2.59 -26.92 -15.88
CA ASN A 415 -2.36 -28.34 -16.14
C ASN A 415 -3.13 -29.20 -15.12
N THR A 416 -4.31 -29.67 -15.52
CA THR A 416 -5.19 -30.49 -14.66
C THR A 416 -4.63 -31.86 -14.27
N HIS A 417 -3.49 -32.27 -14.84
CA HIS A 417 -2.79 -33.53 -14.54
C HIS A 417 -1.50 -33.33 -13.70
N ARG A 418 -1.11 -32.08 -13.40
CA ARG A 418 0.06 -31.74 -12.58
C ARG A 418 -0.27 -30.85 -11.38
N SER A 419 -1.20 -29.91 -11.52
CA SER A 419 -1.59 -28.99 -10.45
C SER A 419 -2.51 -29.66 -9.42
N LYS A 420 -2.28 -29.37 -8.13
CA LYS A 420 -3.14 -29.83 -7.04
C LYS A 420 -4.30 -28.87 -6.79
N LEU A 421 -5.32 -29.34 -6.06
CA LEU A 421 -6.39 -28.47 -5.56
C LEU A 421 -5.85 -27.41 -4.59
N ARG A 422 -4.85 -27.75 -3.76
CA ARG A 422 -4.10 -26.81 -2.90
C ARG A 422 -3.59 -25.60 -3.67
N ASP A 423 -2.89 -25.82 -4.78
CA ASP A 423 -2.32 -24.74 -5.60
C ASP A 423 -3.42 -23.81 -6.13
N PHE A 424 -4.56 -24.35 -6.56
CA PHE A 424 -5.70 -23.58 -7.03
C PHE A 424 -6.35 -22.74 -5.90
N VAL A 425 -6.56 -23.34 -4.72
CA VAL A 425 -7.09 -22.66 -3.53
C VAL A 425 -6.18 -21.50 -3.11
N GLU A 426 -4.88 -21.76 -2.98
CA GLU A 426 -3.93 -20.78 -2.46
C GLU A 426 -3.60 -19.70 -3.51
N LYS A 427 -3.21 -20.09 -4.73
CA LYS A 427 -2.68 -19.17 -5.76
C LYS A 427 -3.75 -18.45 -6.57
N ILE A 428 -4.92 -19.06 -6.77
CA ILE A 428 -6.02 -18.44 -7.54
C ILE A 428 -7.07 -17.86 -6.60
N VAL A 429 -7.71 -18.71 -5.80
CA VAL A 429 -8.89 -18.33 -5.02
C VAL A 429 -8.54 -17.34 -3.89
N LYS A 430 -7.54 -17.67 -3.06
CA LYS A 430 -7.09 -16.78 -1.98
C LYS A 430 -6.24 -15.63 -2.52
N ALA A 431 -5.13 -15.90 -3.24
CA ALA A 431 -4.20 -14.84 -3.64
C ALA A 431 -4.68 -13.92 -4.78
N LYS A 432 -5.24 -14.45 -5.88
CA LYS A 432 -5.63 -13.62 -7.06
C LYS A 432 -7.07 -13.08 -6.96
N LEU A 433 -8.03 -13.86 -6.44
CA LEU A 433 -9.42 -13.42 -6.26
C LEU A 433 -9.69 -12.76 -4.88
N GLY A 434 -8.78 -12.89 -3.92
CA GLY A 434 -8.91 -12.25 -2.60
C GLY A 434 -10.02 -12.84 -1.72
N MET A 435 -10.42 -14.09 -1.96
CA MET A 435 -11.44 -14.77 -1.15
C MET A 435 -10.82 -15.22 0.18
N SER A 436 -11.51 -14.93 1.28
CA SER A 436 -11.11 -15.24 2.65
C SER A 436 -11.63 -16.61 3.10
N LEU A 437 -12.91 -16.90 2.83
CA LEU A 437 -13.60 -18.12 3.30
C LEU A 437 -14.25 -18.86 2.11
N PRO A 438 -13.47 -19.54 1.26
CA PRO A 438 -13.93 -20.05 -0.02
C PRO A 438 -14.56 -21.45 0.03
N LEU A 439 -15.67 -21.59 -0.69
CA LEU A 439 -16.41 -22.81 -0.99
C LEU A 439 -16.29 -23.09 -2.51
N ILE A 440 -15.90 -24.31 -2.89
CA ILE A 440 -15.63 -24.70 -4.29
C ILE A 440 -16.49 -25.91 -4.70
N MET A 441 -17.31 -25.74 -5.74
CA MET A 441 -18.19 -26.79 -6.26
C MET A 441 -17.92 -27.11 -7.74
N HIS A 442 -18.09 -28.38 -8.10
CA HIS A 442 -18.24 -28.84 -9.49
C HIS A 442 -19.67 -29.38 -9.68
N GLY A 443 -20.54 -28.53 -10.23
CA GLY A 443 -21.98 -28.83 -10.33
C GLY A 443 -22.63 -28.88 -8.95
N VAL A 444 -23.04 -30.07 -8.50
CA VAL A 444 -23.56 -30.32 -7.15
C VAL A 444 -22.53 -30.94 -6.20
N ALA A 445 -21.34 -31.30 -6.70
CA ALA A 445 -20.29 -31.90 -5.89
C ALA A 445 -19.45 -30.81 -5.22
N LEU A 446 -19.49 -30.76 -3.89
CA LEU A 446 -18.63 -29.91 -3.07
C LEU A 446 -17.22 -30.52 -3.01
N LEU A 447 -16.20 -29.75 -3.38
CA LEU A 447 -14.81 -30.21 -3.49
C LEU A 447 -13.94 -29.75 -2.32
N TYR A 448 -14.21 -28.54 -1.81
CA TYR A 448 -13.49 -27.89 -0.73
C TYR A 448 -14.37 -26.80 -0.10
N GLU A 449 -14.27 -26.67 1.22
CA GLU A 449 -14.90 -25.62 2.01
C GLU A 449 -13.97 -25.21 3.17
N VAL A 450 -14.22 -24.06 3.77
CA VAL A 450 -13.59 -23.57 5.00
C VAL A 450 -14.70 -23.05 5.90
N GLY A 451 -14.84 -23.61 7.10
CA GLY A 451 -15.83 -23.19 8.10
C GLY A 451 -15.43 -23.69 9.49
N ASP A 452 -15.88 -23.00 10.53
CA ASP A 452 -15.69 -23.41 11.94
C ASP A 452 -16.77 -24.42 12.40
N ASP A 453 -17.72 -24.72 11.51
CA ASP A 453 -18.94 -25.53 11.70
C ASP A 453 -18.93 -26.88 10.95
N LEU A 454 -17.83 -27.19 10.23
CA LEU A 454 -17.62 -28.46 9.52
C LEU A 454 -17.38 -29.64 10.48
N GLU A 455 -17.87 -30.83 10.14
CA GLU A 455 -17.61 -32.05 10.92
C GLU A 455 -16.16 -32.58 10.71
N GLU A 456 -15.63 -33.32 11.69
CA GLU A 456 -14.20 -33.74 11.68
C GLU A 456 -13.82 -34.57 10.44
N ASP A 457 -14.76 -35.36 9.90
CA ASP A 457 -14.54 -36.16 8.69
C ASP A 457 -14.69 -35.33 7.41
N GLU A 458 -15.53 -34.28 7.37
CA GLU A 458 -15.55 -33.29 6.29
C GLU A 458 -14.21 -32.56 6.19
N VAL A 459 -13.68 -32.07 7.32
CA VAL A 459 -12.35 -31.45 7.39
C VAL A 459 -11.26 -32.40 6.91
N ALA A 460 -11.31 -33.68 7.32
CA ALA A 460 -10.38 -34.71 6.85
C ALA A 460 -10.52 -34.99 5.33
N ASN A 461 -11.74 -35.02 4.80
CA ASN A 461 -12.03 -35.23 3.38
C ASN A 461 -11.55 -34.05 2.52
N TYR A 462 -11.76 -32.81 2.95
CA TYR A 462 -11.25 -31.62 2.26
C TYR A 462 -9.72 -31.53 2.33
N ALA A 463 -9.10 -31.84 3.47
CA ALA A 463 -7.65 -31.96 3.58
C ALA A 463 -7.09 -33.04 2.62
N ALA A 464 -7.74 -34.20 2.54
CA ALA A 464 -7.38 -35.25 1.59
C ALA A 464 -7.62 -34.86 0.11
N ASN A 465 -8.54 -33.94 -0.18
CA ASN A 465 -8.74 -33.40 -1.53
C ASN A 465 -7.69 -32.36 -1.93
N LEU A 466 -7.20 -31.53 -0.99
CA LEU A 466 -6.19 -30.50 -1.27
C LEU A 466 -4.93 -31.07 -1.94
N ASP A 467 -4.48 -32.24 -1.51
CA ASP A 467 -3.25 -32.86 -2.03
C ASP A 467 -3.44 -33.74 -3.29
N LYS A 468 -4.68 -33.92 -3.78
CA LYS A 468 -4.96 -34.59 -5.05
C LYS A 468 -4.71 -33.66 -6.24
N VAL A 469 -4.33 -34.25 -7.36
CA VAL A 469 -4.32 -33.59 -8.67
C VAL A 469 -5.76 -33.30 -9.10
N LEU A 470 -6.00 -32.19 -9.81
CA LEU A 470 -7.35 -31.74 -10.19
C LEU A 470 -8.18 -32.81 -10.94
N SER A 471 -7.56 -33.59 -11.84
CA SER A 471 -8.23 -34.70 -12.54
C SER A 471 -8.51 -35.93 -11.68
N GLU A 472 -7.99 -36.00 -10.45
CA GLU A 472 -8.15 -37.13 -9.51
C GLU A 472 -9.11 -36.81 -8.34
N LEU A 473 -9.75 -35.65 -8.36
CA LEU A 473 -10.74 -35.25 -7.36
C LEU A 473 -12.01 -36.13 -7.43
N PRO A 474 -12.78 -36.24 -6.32
CA PRO A 474 -14.01 -37.05 -6.27
C PRO A 474 -15.04 -36.72 -7.36
N SER A 475 -15.06 -35.48 -7.82
CA SER A 475 -15.69 -35.06 -9.07
C SER A 475 -14.60 -34.45 -9.98
N PRO A 476 -14.04 -35.23 -10.93
CA PRO A 476 -12.84 -34.84 -11.67
C PRO A 476 -12.93 -33.48 -12.38
N VAL A 477 -11.88 -32.69 -12.26
CA VAL A 477 -11.75 -31.36 -12.88
C VAL A 477 -10.81 -31.46 -14.07
N THR A 478 -11.33 -31.20 -15.28
CA THR A 478 -10.63 -31.37 -16.56
C THR A 478 -10.90 -30.20 -17.50
N GLY A 479 -10.33 -30.22 -18.72
CA GLY A 479 -10.57 -29.19 -19.73
C GLY A 479 -12.06 -29.13 -20.13
N GLY A 480 -12.70 -27.99 -19.87
CA GLY A 480 -14.13 -27.77 -20.04
C GLY A 480 -14.97 -27.88 -18.77
N THR A 481 -14.39 -28.28 -17.63
CA THR A 481 -15.06 -28.20 -16.32
C THR A 481 -15.35 -26.74 -15.96
N ILE A 482 -16.56 -26.46 -15.48
CA ILE A 482 -16.89 -25.18 -14.85
C ILE A 482 -16.96 -25.41 -13.34
N LEU A 483 -16.11 -24.71 -12.60
CA LEU A 483 -16.19 -24.62 -11.15
C LEU A 483 -17.02 -23.41 -10.74
N THR A 484 -17.84 -23.57 -9.71
CA THR A 484 -18.42 -22.45 -8.95
C THR A 484 -17.53 -22.21 -7.74
N VAL A 485 -17.16 -20.95 -7.51
CA VAL A 485 -16.40 -20.54 -6.32
C VAL A 485 -17.16 -19.43 -5.61
N GLU A 486 -17.48 -19.66 -4.35
CA GLU A 486 -18.26 -18.79 -3.47
C GLU A 486 -17.42 -18.41 -2.26
N ASP A 487 -17.63 -17.22 -1.71
CA ASP A 487 -17.06 -16.78 -0.44
C ASP A 487 -18.19 -16.33 0.48
N LEU A 488 -18.40 -17.08 1.57
CA LEU A 488 -19.51 -16.88 2.49
C LEU A 488 -19.33 -15.67 3.41
N GLN A 489 -18.08 -15.22 3.65
CA GLN A 489 -17.80 -14.01 4.43
C GLN A 489 -18.01 -12.75 3.57
N GLN A 490 -17.73 -12.84 2.26
CA GLN A 490 -17.73 -11.70 1.34
C GLN A 490 -19.00 -11.60 0.49
N GLU A 491 -19.87 -12.61 0.52
CA GLU A 491 -21.11 -12.70 -0.29
C GLU A 491 -20.81 -12.54 -1.78
N LEU A 492 -19.71 -13.16 -2.22
CA LEU A 492 -19.21 -13.16 -3.59
C LEU A 492 -19.35 -14.55 -4.21
N LYS A 493 -19.90 -14.61 -5.42
CA LYS A 493 -20.03 -15.82 -6.23
C LYS A 493 -19.46 -15.58 -7.62
N CYS A 494 -18.60 -16.48 -8.09
CA CYS A 494 -18.09 -16.46 -9.45
C CYS A 494 -18.03 -17.89 -10.04
N SER A 495 -17.93 -17.98 -11.36
CA SER A 495 -17.72 -19.26 -12.06
C SER A 495 -16.43 -19.21 -12.86
N ILE A 496 -15.66 -20.30 -12.82
CA ILE A 496 -14.34 -20.42 -13.44
C ILE A 496 -14.36 -21.61 -14.41
N ASN A 497 -14.26 -21.31 -15.69
CA ASN A 497 -14.08 -22.30 -16.76
C ASN A 497 -12.61 -22.78 -16.78
N ILE A 498 -12.39 -24.08 -16.65
CA ILE A 498 -11.07 -24.70 -16.62
C ILE A 498 -10.65 -25.06 -18.04
N LYS A 499 -9.58 -24.42 -18.52
CA LYS A 499 -8.94 -24.75 -19.79
C LYS A 499 -7.67 -25.55 -19.50
N HIS A 500 -7.69 -26.84 -19.83
CA HIS A 500 -6.48 -27.66 -19.72
C HIS A 500 -5.39 -27.12 -20.67
N ARG A 501 -4.15 -27.02 -20.16
CA ARG A 501 -2.94 -26.69 -20.92
C ARG A 501 -1.77 -27.47 -20.33
N GLU A 502 -1.00 -28.16 -21.17
CA GLU A 502 0.10 -29.02 -20.71
C GLU A 502 1.33 -28.22 -20.25
N GLU A 503 1.82 -27.32 -21.12
CA GLU A 503 3.10 -26.63 -20.96
C GLU A 503 2.92 -25.12 -20.68
N PHE A 504 3.72 -24.61 -19.75
CA PHE A 504 3.77 -23.21 -19.33
C PHE A 504 5.20 -22.67 -19.47
N ASP A 505 5.31 -21.36 -19.72
CA ASP A 505 6.58 -20.65 -19.82
C ASP A 505 7.13 -20.41 -18.41
N GLU A 506 8.16 -21.15 -17.98
CA GLU A 506 8.64 -21.08 -16.58
C GLU A 506 9.21 -19.71 -16.18
N GLU A 507 9.56 -18.82 -17.14
CA GLU A 507 9.98 -17.44 -16.84
C GLU A 507 8.79 -16.48 -16.70
N LYS A 508 7.72 -16.65 -17.50
CA LYS A 508 6.55 -15.73 -17.53
C LYS A 508 5.37 -16.20 -16.69
N GLU A 509 5.22 -17.51 -16.52
CA GLU A 509 4.06 -18.19 -15.94
C GLU A 509 4.50 -19.19 -14.83
N PRO A 510 5.38 -18.80 -13.87
CA PRO A 510 6.02 -19.74 -12.93
C PRO A 510 5.05 -20.50 -12.00
N ASP A 511 3.80 -20.05 -11.88
CA ASP A 511 2.74 -20.76 -11.17
C ASP A 511 2.15 -21.96 -11.93
N GLY A 512 2.36 -22.04 -13.25
CA GLY A 512 1.64 -22.96 -14.14
C GLY A 512 0.14 -22.65 -14.27
N MET A 513 -0.26 -21.39 -14.04
CA MET A 513 -1.66 -20.98 -13.95
C MET A 513 -1.93 -19.56 -14.45
N VAL A 514 -2.77 -19.43 -15.49
CA VAL A 514 -3.11 -18.15 -16.13
C VAL A 514 -4.61 -17.86 -16.00
N LEU A 515 -4.97 -16.86 -15.19
CA LEU A 515 -6.35 -16.42 -15.05
C LEU A 515 -6.69 -15.34 -16.08
N SER A 516 -7.72 -15.60 -16.88
CA SER A 516 -8.23 -14.74 -17.95
C SER A 516 -9.74 -14.49 -17.79
N GLY A 517 -10.27 -13.47 -18.47
CA GLY A 517 -11.53 -12.84 -18.07
C GLY A 517 -11.40 -11.97 -16.82
N TRP A 518 -10.22 -11.94 -16.20
CA TRP A 518 -9.77 -11.01 -15.17
C TRP A 518 -8.92 -9.92 -15.85
N THR A 519 -9.25 -8.64 -15.66
CA THR A 519 -8.45 -7.54 -16.24
C THR A 519 -7.11 -7.45 -15.52
N PRO A 520 -5.95 -7.71 -16.16
CA PRO A 520 -4.66 -7.70 -15.46
C PRO A 520 -4.18 -6.26 -15.20
N ALA A 521 -3.45 -6.05 -14.10
CA ALA A 521 -2.69 -4.81 -13.94
C ALA A 521 -1.67 -4.71 -15.08
N LEU A 522 -1.65 -3.57 -15.80
CA LEU A 522 -0.70 -3.36 -16.89
C LEU A 522 0.73 -3.33 -16.34
N ALA A 523 1.51 -4.37 -16.63
CA ALA A 523 2.94 -4.35 -16.42
C ALA A 523 3.58 -3.34 -17.39
N THR A 524 4.50 -2.51 -16.88
CA THR A 524 5.24 -1.54 -17.70
C THR A 524 6.29 -2.25 -18.56
N GLU A 525 5.93 -2.56 -19.80
CA GLU A 525 6.88 -3.10 -20.77
C GLU A 525 8.01 -2.09 -21.04
N LYS A 526 9.23 -2.47 -20.67
CA LYS A 526 10.44 -1.70 -21.01
C LYS A 526 10.73 -1.85 -22.50
N ASN A 527 10.33 -0.86 -23.28
CA ASN A 527 10.66 -0.75 -24.70
C ASN A 527 12.19 -0.88 -24.91
N LYS A 528 12.61 -1.98 -25.55
CA LYS A 528 13.97 -2.13 -26.08
C LYS A 528 14.05 -1.38 -27.41
N THR A 529 14.80 -0.28 -27.46
CA THR A 529 15.27 0.32 -28.71
C THR A 529 16.70 -0.14 -29.01
N SER A 530 16.94 -0.52 -30.26
CA SER A 530 18.21 -1.07 -30.73
C SER A 530 19.14 0.00 -31.32
N ASP A 531 20.44 -0.31 -31.33
CA ASP A 531 21.54 0.57 -31.74
C ASP A 531 21.55 0.97 -33.24
N ASN A 532 22.11 2.15 -33.53
CA ASN A 532 22.74 2.59 -34.80
C ASN A 532 23.13 4.09 -34.72
N GLY A 533 24.44 4.39 -34.61
CA GLY A 533 24.99 5.76 -34.80
C GLY A 533 25.51 6.00 -36.23
N PRO A 534 26.49 6.90 -36.45
CA PRO A 534 26.90 8.09 -35.65
C PRO A 534 27.06 9.38 -36.50
N SER A 535 27.04 10.60 -35.91
CA SER A 535 27.49 11.82 -36.62
C SER A 535 27.89 13.02 -35.73
N SER A 536 29.10 13.52 -35.97
CA SER A 536 29.63 14.90 -35.82
C SER A 536 28.98 15.93 -34.86
N SER A 537 29.65 16.15 -33.72
CA SER A 537 30.16 17.45 -33.23
C SER A 537 29.41 18.77 -33.54
N ASN A 538 28.98 19.47 -32.48
CA ASN A 538 29.69 20.69 -32.03
C ASN A 538 29.36 21.03 -30.56
N ALA A 539 30.22 21.83 -29.92
CA ALA A 539 30.22 22.00 -28.46
C ALA A 539 29.72 23.36 -27.96
N SER A 540 29.13 23.37 -26.76
CA SER A 540 29.24 24.45 -25.77
C SER A 540 28.97 23.88 -24.38
N GLN A 541 29.59 24.47 -23.34
CA GLN A 541 29.60 23.93 -21.98
C GLN A 541 28.57 24.60 -21.08
N THR A 542 27.78 23.80 -20.36
CA THR A 542 27.22 24.16 -19.05
C THR A 542 27.12 22.91 -18.19
N VAL A 543 27.21 23.10 -16.87
CA VAL A 543 27.28 22.02 -15.86
C VAL A 543 25.97 21.24 -15.79
N PRO A 544 25.99 19.89 -15.75
CA PRO A 544 24.81 19.12 -15.36
C PRO A 544 24.63 19.19 -13.83
N LEU A 545 23.46 19.64 -13.40
CA LEU A 545 22.88 19.19 -12.14
C LEU A 545 22.18 17.86 -12.44
N GLU A 546 22.47 16.83 -11.67
CA GLU A 546 21.78 15.54 -11.75
C GLU A 546 20.37 15.71 -11.15
N PRO A 547 19.29 15.44 -11.89
CA PRO A 547 17.99 15.20 -11.29
C PRO A 547 17.99 13.81 -10.64
N GLU A 548 17.42 13.69 -9.46
CA GLU A 548 17.19 12.39 -8.82
C GLU A 548 16.00 11.70 -9.51
N ASP A 549 16.18 10.44 -9.94
CA ASP A 549 15.11 9.61 -10.53
C ASP A 549 14.12 9.17 -9.42
N ASP A 550 13.22 10.09 -9.02
CA ASP A 550 12.03 9.73 -8.25
C ASP A 550 10.99 9.09 -9.19
N ASP A 551 10.69 7.81 -8.96
CA ASP A 551 9.72 7.00 -9.75
C ASP A 551 8.27 7.52 -9.52
N GLU A 552 7.90 8.69 -10.06
CA GLU A 552 6.53 9.22 -10.02
C GLU A 552 5.52 8.28 -10.70
N ILE A 553 4.31 8.21 -10.15
CA ILE A 553 3.23 7.38 -10.70
C ILE A 553 2.55 8.15 -11.84
N GLU A 554 3.03 7.97 -13.07
CA GLU A 554 2.44 8.58 -14.26
C GLU A 554 0.99 8.09 -14.47
N ILE A 555 0.02 8.97 -14.18
CA ILE A 555 -1.40 8.67 -14.40
C ILE A 555 -1.70 8.82 -15.90
N ILE A 556 -1.65 7.70 -16.63
CA ILE A 556 -1.97 7.65 -18.06
C ILE A 556 -3.48 7.95 -18.28
N LEU A 557 -3.79 9.23 -18.46
CA LEU A 557 -5.07 9.69 -18.98
C LEU A 557 -5.18 9.27 -20.45
N LYS A 558 -5.95 8.23 -20.73
CA LYS A 558 -6.37 7.94 -22.11
C LYS A 558 -7.34 9.03 -22.58
N ASP A 559 -6.87 9.97 -23.40
CA ASP A 559 -7.77 10.87 -24.13
C ASP A 559 -8.70 10.02 -25.02
N PRO A 560 -10.03 10.29 -25.03
CA PRO A 560 -10.98 9.50 -25.80
C PRO A 560 -10.91 9.84 -27.29
N GLU A 561 -10.43 8.90 -28.11
CA GLU A 561 -10.39 9.06 -29.57
C GLU A 561 -11.79 9.23 -30.17
N ILE A 562 -12.03 10.37 -30.83
CA ILE A 562 -13.31 10.66 -31.47
C ILE A 562 -13.39 9.95 -32.83
N LEU A 563 -14.18 8.89 -32.90
CA LEU A 563 -14.55 8.18 -34.14
C LEU A 563 -15.34 9.08 -35.10
N SER A 564 -14.63 9.82 -35.96
CA SER A 564 -15.20 10.75 -36.94
C SER A 564 -15.70 10.05 -38.22
N ALA A 565 -16.93 9.52 -38.17
CA ALA A 565 -17.59 8.88 -39.31
C ALA A 565 -18.02 9.88 -40.41
N GLY A 566 -17.07 10.39 -41.20
CA GLY A 566 -17.27 11.50 -42.16
C GLY A 566 -17.15 11.15 -43.65
N LYS A 567 -18.09 10.39 -44.23
CA LYS A 567 -18.13 10.18 -45.70
C LYS A 567 -18.58 11.44 -46.45
N LYS A 568 -17.71 12.10 -47.24
CA LYS A 568 -18.07 12.70 -48.56
C LYS A 568 -16.88 13.12 -49.44
N ARG A 569 -16.89 12.54 -50.65
CA ARG A 569 -16.32 12.89 -51.99
C ARG A 569 -15.42 14.13 -52.17
N LYS A 570 -14.42 13.96 -53.04
CA LYS A 570 -13.46 14.96 -53.55
C LYS A 570 -13.79 15.35 -55.01
N SER A 571 -14.06 16.64 -55.27
CA SER A 571 -14.19 17.29 -56.59
C SER A 571 -14.53 18.78 -56.37
N THR A 572 -13.99 19.77 -57.08
CA THR A 572 -12.94 19.83 -58.13
C THR A 572 -12.39 21.26 -58.15
N ASP A 573 -11.27 21.47 -58.83
CA ASP A 573 -10.57 22.76 -58.95
C ASP A 573 -11.40 23.84 -59.65
N ILE A 574 -11.14 25.11 -59.28
CA ILE A 574 -11.01 26.26 -60.19
C ILE A 574 -10.10 27.28 -59.49
N SER A 575 -9.14 27.81 -60.22
CA SER A 575 -8.30 28.95 -59.86
C SER A 575 -8.31 29.96 -61.01
N VAL A 576 -8.07 31.25 -60.71
CA VAL A 576 -7.38 32.27 -61.55
C VAL A 576 -7.76 33.70 -61.10
N ALA A 577 -6.74 34.55 -60.91
CA ALA A 577 -6.73 36.03 -60.92
C ALA A 577 -7.56 36.82 -59.87
N ALA A 578 -7.20 38.07 -59.51
CA ALA A 578 -5.90 38.79 -59.52
C ALA A 578 -6.05 40.12 -58.73
N ASP A 579 -4.92 40.81 -58.49
CA ASP A 579 -4.75 42.27 -58.25
C ASP A 579 -5.42 42.90 -56.98
N SER A 580 -4.68 43.50 -56.04
CA SER A 580 -4.03 44.84 -56.01
C SER A 580 -4.94 45.91 -55.32
N GLU A 581 -4.48 47.00 -54.69
CA GLU A 581 -3.12 47.51 -54.42
C GLU A 581 -3.07 48.48 -53.20
N ILE A 582 -1.97 48.43 -52.42
CA ILE A 582 -1.19 49.53 -51.79
C ILE A 582 -1.87 50.78 -51.11
N SER A 583 -1.46 51.00 -49.83
CA SER A 583 -1.28 52.30 -49.09
C SER A 583 -2.49 53.11 -48.56
N SER A 584 -2.34 54.10 -47.64
CA SER A 584 -1.50 54.22 -46.41
C SER A 584 -1.85 55.50 -45.59
N VAL A 585 -1.24 55.65 -44.39
CA VAL A 585 -0.87 56.93 -43.71
C VAL A 585 -1.95 57.81 -43.02
N THR A 586 -1.90 57.84 -41.68
CA THR A 586 -2.36 58.89 -40.71
C THR A 586 -3.86 59.26 -40.61
N GLY A 587 -4.38 59.79 -39.49
CA GLY A 587 -3.78 60.00 -38.15
C GLY A 587 -4.52 61.03 -37.28
N ALA A 588 -4.07 61.20 -36.02
CA ALA A 588 -4.50 62.18 -35.00
C ALA A 588 -5.80 61.93 -34.20
N MET A 589 -5.86 62.54 -33.00
CA MET A 589 -6.94 62.47 -31.99
C MET A 589 -7.65 63.83 -31.88
N LEU A 590 -8.89 63.89 -31.35
CA LEU A 590 -9.28 64.77 -30.21
C LEU A 590 -10.79 64.70 -29.80
N THR A 591 -11.01 64.82 -28.49
CA THR A 591 -12.26 64.95 -27.66
C THR A 591 -13.42 65.81 -28.22
N LYS A 592 -14.71 65.71 -27.82
CA LYS A 592 -15.35 66.08 -26.51
C LYS A 592 -16.93 66.08 -26.57
N SER A 593 -17.63 66.47 -25.47
CA SER A 593 -19.12 66.61 -25.24
C SER A 593 -19.99 65.33 -25.23
N LYS A 594 -20.94 65.00 -24.31
CA LYS A 594 -21.64 65.59 -23.10
C LYS A 594 -23.03 66.25 -23.32
N VAL A 595 -23.91 66.21 -22.27
CA VAL A 595 -25.35 66.62 -22.10
C VAL A 595 -26.29 65.37 -22.18
N GLU A 596 -26.92 64.84 -21.09
CA GLU A 596 -28.02 65.27 -20.15
C GLU A 596 -29.44 64.86 -20.65
N ALA A 597 -30.48 64.49 -19.84
CA ALA A 597 -30.66 64.28 -18.38
C ALA A 597 -31.94 63.41 -18.06
N ASP A 598 -32.17 63.10 -16.76
CA ASP A 598 -33.42 62.71 -16.03
C ASP A 598 -34.25 61.46 -16.46
N ASP A 599 -34.96 60.69 -15.61
CA ASP A 599 -34.94 60.34 -14.15
C ASP A 599 -35.74 58.98 -14.00
N SER A 600 -36.31 58.38 -12.92
CA SER A 600 -36.61 58.70 -11.50
C SER A 600 -36.95 57.43 -10.67
N HIS A 601 -36.89 57.51 -9.33
CA HIS A 601 -37.46 56.61 -8.28
C HIS A 601 -37.05 55.10 -8.23
N SER A 602 -36.97 54.42 -7.06
CA SER A 602 -36.87 54.85 -5.65
C SER A 602 -36.58 53.65 -4.72
N ASP A 603 -35.68 53.81 -3.73
CA ASP A 603 -35.51 52.90 -2.58
C ASP A 603 -36.36 53.34 -1.36
N VAL A 604 -36.76 52.38 -0.50
CA VAL A 604 -37.21 52.65 0.87
C VAL A 604 -36.72 51.56 1.84
N MET A 605 -35.92 51.95 2.83
CA MET A 605 -35.66 51.18 4.06
C MET A 605 -36.44 51.76 5.24
N VAL A 606 -36.78 50.92 6.23
CA VAL A 606 -37.02 51.30 7.65
C VAL A 606 -36.70 50.08 8.52
N ASP A 607 -36.30 50.15 9.80
CA ASP A 607 -35.19 50.82 10.52
C ASP A 607 -35.20 50.20 11.95
N GLY A 608 -34.17 50.31 12.80
CA GLY A 608 -34.10 49.46 14.00
C GLY A 608 -33.14 49.73 15.17
N ASN A 609 -32.44 50.85 15.25
CA ASN A 609 -31.64 51.31 16.42
C ASN A 609 -30.51 50.40 16.97
N LEU A 610 -29.30 50.97 17.02
CA LEU A 610 -28.22 50.61 17.93
C LEU A 610 -27.88 51.85 18.75
N ASP A 611 -28.04 51.81 20.08
CA ASP A 611 -27.72 52.94 20.95
C ASP A 611 -26.56 52.59 21.90
N THR A 612 -25.68 53.57 22.16
CA THR A 612 -24.38 53.33 22.81
C THR A 612 -24.24 54.15 24.08
N ASN A 613 -23.61 53.58 25.11
CA ASN A 613 -23.20 54.37 26.27
C ASN A 613 -21.77 54.06 26.75
N LYS A 614 -21.12 55.06 27.33
CA LYS A 614 -19.65 55.15 27.43
C LYS A 614 -19.13 54.99 28.85
N LYS A 615 -17.79 54.82 28.94
CA LYS A 615 -16.91 54.83 30.14
C LYS A 615 -16.84 53.45 30.82
N LYS A 616 -15.69 53.05 31.42
CA LYS A 616 -14.55 53.84 31.94
C LYS A 616 -13.19 53.24 31.51
N ARG A 617 -12.12 54.02 31.71
CA ARG A 617 -10.70 53.64 31.53
C ARG A 617 -9.98 53.82 32.88
N VAL A 618 -8.72 53.40 32.96
CA VAL A 618 -7.80 53.41 34.13
C VAL A 618 -8.03 52.19 35.03
N GLN A 619 -6.99 51.46 35.47
CA GLN A 619 -5.55 51.77 35.42
C GLN A 619 -4.77 50.82 34.50
#